data_AF-A0A964KDM5-F1
#
_entry.id   AF-A0A964KDM5-F1
#
_cell.length_a   1.000
_cell.length_b   1.000
_cell.length_c   1.000
_cell.angle_alpha   90.00
_cell.angle_beta   90.00
_cell.angle_gamma   90.00
#
_symmetry.space_group_name_H-M   'P 1'
#
loop_
_entity.id
_entity.type
_entity.pdbx_description
1 polymer ?
#
loop_
_entity_poly.entity_id
_entity_poly.type
_entity_poly.pdbx_seq_one_letter_code
_entity_poly.pdbx_strand_id
1 'polypeptide(L)'
;MIDLERGGFLESALSGNWTMVVPDLLYERELLSENGPYLRSLGLGVVELSPDELLLAQEVKRSRPALSLADYFALACAQRKDHVLLSGDKALRAEARARNGIVHGVLWLLDQMHAAGVSSAALVEGLNKIQAHPRCRLPKDEVQRRLRRWRLQLHSR
;
A
#
# COMPACT_ATOMS: atom_id res chain seq x y z
N MET A 1 -2.83 -1.00 4.01
CA MET A 1 -2.74 -0.19 5.25
C MET A 1 -2.14 -0.98 6.41
N ILE A 2 -2.63 -2.19 6.69
CA ILE A 2 -2.25 -2.99 7.87
C ILE A 2 -0.73 -3.14 8.11
N ASP A 3 0.08 -3.42 7.09
CA ASP A 3 1.53 -3.58 7.30
C ASP A 3 2.24 -2.23 7.57
N LEU A 4 1.73 -1.11 7.05
CA LEU A 4 2.26 0.22 7.36
C LEU A 4 1.96 0.61 8.80
N GLU A 5 0.75 0.32 9.28
CA GLU A 5 0.38 0.52 10.69
C GLU A 5 1.25 -0.34 11.61
N ARG A 6 1.39 -1.64 11.31
CA ARG A 6 2.25 -2.56 12.08
C ARG A 6 3.69 -2.09 12.17
N GLY A 7 4.21 -1.50 11.10
CA GLY A 7 5.58 -0.99 11.03
C GLY A 7 5.76 0.40 11.64
N GLY A 8 4.69 1.11 12.00
CA GLY A 8 4.76 2.51 12.40
C GLY A 8 5.12 3.45 11.24
N PHE A 9 4.79 3.07 10.00
CA PHE A 9 5.13 3.81 8.78
C PHE A 9 3.97 4.62 8.22
N LEU A 10 2.79 4.61 8.86
CA LEU A 10 1.60 5.23 8.29
C LEU A 10 1.79 6.73 8.03
N GLU A 11 2.24 7.49 9.04
CA GLU A 11 2.47 8.93 8.90
C GLU A 11 3.56 9.25 7.85
N SER A 12 4.67 8.53 7.89
CA SER A 12 5.79 8.75 6.96
C SER A 12 5.47 8.31 5.53
N ALA A 13 4.56 7.35 5.35
CA ALA A 13 4.07 6.95 4.04
C ALA A 13 3.06 7.96 3.47
N LEU A 14 2.23 8.59 4.31
CA LEU A 14 1.24 9.58 3.88
C LEU A 14 1.84 10.98 3.65
N SER A 15 2.91 11.33 4.37
CA SER A 15 3.64 12.60 4.24
C SER A 15 4.85 12.55 3.30
N GLY A 16 5.05 11.45 2.58
CA GLY A 16 6.17 11.26 1.66
C GLY A 16 6.07 12.11 0.37
N ASN A 17 7.07 11.97 -0.51
CA ASN A 17 7.11 12.64 -1.81
C ASN A 17 6.21 12.00 -2.88
N TRP A 18 5.09 11.40 -2.45
CA TRP A 18 4.06 10.81 -3.29
C TRP A 18 2.71 11.04 -2.61
N THR A 19 1.64 10.93 -3.38
CA THR A 19 0.28 10.98 -2.82
C THR A 19 -0.29 9.58 -2.77
N MET A 20 -0.53 9.09 -1.55
CA MET A 20 -1.36 7.90 -1.38
C MET A 20 -2.82 8.31 -1.55
N VAL A 21 -3.56 7.56 -2.35
CA VAL A 21 -4.97 7.83 -2.62
C VAL A 21 -5.82 6.62 -2.34
N VAL A 22 -7.08 6.86 -1.98
CA VAL A 22 -8.15 5.86 -1.94
C VAL A 22 -9.35 6.33 -2.76
N PRO A 23 -10.13 5.43 -3.35
CA PRO A 23 -11.41 5.78 -3.96
C PRO A 23 -12.38 6.42 -2.95
N ASP A 24 -13.17 7.40 -3.39
CA ASP A 24 -14.25 8.05 -2.65
C ASP A 24 -15.20 7.05 -1.98
N LEU A 25 -15.72 6.08 -2.72
CA LEU A 25 -16.63 5.07 -2.19
C LEU A 25 -15.98 4.19 -1.12
N LEU A 26 -14.66 3.93 -1.22
CA LEU A 26 -13.93 3.23 -0.17
C LEU A 26 -13.80 4.11 1.08
N TYR A 27 -13.42 5.37 0.88
CA TYR A 27 -13.26 6.34 1.96
C TYR A 27 -14.56 6.52 2.75
N GLU A 28 -15.68 6.79 2.07
CA GLU A 28 -16.98 7.01 2.70
C GLU A 28 -17.46 5.82 3.52
N ARG A 29 -17.21 4.60 3.03
CA ARG A 29 -17.76 3.38 3.62
C ARG A 29 -16.92 2.81 4.76
N GLU A 30 -15.61 2.95 4.70
CA GLU A 30 -14.69 2.24 5.61
C GLU A 30 -13.82 3.18 6.44
N LEU A 31 -13.53 4.39 5.95
CA LEU A 31 -12.56 5.28 6.60
C LEU A 31 -13.22 6.49 7.26
N LEU A 32 -14.27 7.05 6.67
CA LEU A 32 -14.87 8.30 7.12
C LEU A 32 -15.33 8.26 8.58
N SER A 33 -16.00 7.18 9.00
CA SER A 33 -16.48 7.00 10.37
C SER A 33 -15.40 6.55 11.36
N GLU A 34 -14.23 6.16 10.85
CA GLU A 34 -13.11 5.65 11.63
C GLU A 34 -11.99 6.72 11.70
N ASN A 35 -10.78 6.40 11.25
CA ASN A 35 -9.63 7.31 11.28
C ASN A 35 -9.47 8.17 10.02
N GLY A 36 -10.42 8.13 9.08
CA GLY A 36 -10.36 8.80 7.78
C GLY A 36 -9.97 10.27 7.84
N PRO A 37 -10.63 11.12 8.65
CA PRO A 37 -10.26 12.54 8.78
C PRO A 37 -8.81 12.76 9.22
N TYR A 38 -8.29 11.92 10.11
CA TYR A 38 -6.89 11.96 10.52
C TYR A 38 -5.97 11.52 9.37
N LEU A 39 -6.29 10.46 8.65
CA LEU A 39 -5.52 10.05 7.46
C LEU A 39 -5.49 11.16 6.40
N ARG A 40 -6.59 11.89 6.19
CA ARG A 40 -6.64 13.08 5.32
C ARG A 40 -5.69 14.16 5.81
N SER A 41 -5.65 14.44 7.12
CA SER A 41 -4.71 15.43 7.68
C SER A 41 -3.24 15.05 7.51
N LEU A 42 -2.93 13.75 7.36
CA LEU A 42 -1.58 13.25 7.10
C LEU A 42 -1.19 13.28 5.61
N GLY A 43 -2.13 13.57 4.70
CA GLY A 43 -1.88 13.62 3.25
C GLY A 43 -2.60 12.56 2.42
N LEU A 44 -3.49 11.75 3.00
CA LEU A 44 -4.32 10.83 2.22
C LEU A 44 -5.20 11.61 1.23
N GLY A 45 -5.03 11.33 -0.06
CA GLY A 45 -5.93 11.79 -1.11
C GLY A 45 -7.16 10.91 -1.22
N VAL A 46 -8.27 11.51 -1.64
CA VAL A 46 -9.48 10.78 -2.03
C VAL A 46 -9.81 11.18 -3.45
N VAL A 47 -10.06 10.18 -4.28
CA VAL A 47 -10.33 10.37 -5.72
C VAL A 47 -11.67 9.76 -6.09
N GLU A 48 -12.44 10.49 -6.86
CA GLU A 48 -13.72 9.99 -7.39
C GLU A 48 -13.48 8.95 -8.47
N LEU A 49 -14.26 7.87 -8.45
CA LEU A 49 -14.29 6.91 -9.54
C LEU A 49 -15.13 7.44 -10.70
N SER A 50 -14.57 7.40 -11.90
CA SER A 50 -15.31 7.66 -13.12
C SER A 50 -16.35 6.54 -13.40
N PRO A 51 -17.38 6.81 -14.22
CA PRO A 51 -18.34 5.78 -14.63
C PRO A 51 -17.68 4.52 -15.22
N ASP A 52 -16.64 4.69 -16.04
CA ASP A 52 -15.91 3.57 -16.65
C ASP A 52 -15.15 2.74 -15.60
N GLU A 53 -14.58 3.38 -14.58
CA GLU A 53 -13.92 2.70 -13.47
C GLU A 53 -14.93 1.97 -12.58
N LEU A 54 -16.14 2.50 -12.40
CA LEU A 54 -17.22 1.81 -11.71
C LEU A 54 -17.68 0.57 -12.50
N LEU A 55 -17.81 0.68 -13.81
CA LEU A 55 -18.14 -0.47 -14.67
C LEU A 55 -17.06 -1.55 -14.59
N LEU A 56 -15.79 -1.15 -14.63
CA LEU A 56 -14.67 -2.06 -14.44
C LEU A 56 -14.71 -2.74 -13.06
N ALA A 57 -14.96 -1.98 -11.99
CA ALA A 57 -15.08 -2.56 -10.65
C ALA A 57 -16.21 -3.60 -10.56
N GLN A 58 -17.34 -3.37 -11.24
CA GLN A 58 -18.45 -4.34 -11.33
C GLN A 58 -18.07 -5.60 -12.14
N GLU A 59 -17.33 -5.45 -13.24
CA GLU A 59 -16.82 -6.56 -14.05
C GLU A 59 -15.85 -7.43 -13.23
N VAL A 60 -14.91 -6.81 -12.51
CA VAL A 60 -13.98 -7.52 -11.63
C VAL A 60 -14.76 -8.25 -10.54
N LYS A 61 -15.76 -7.60 -9.94
CA LYS A 61 -16.63 -8.22 -8.93
C LYS A 61 -17.33 -9.48 -9.43
N ARG A 62 -17.82 -9.47 -10.67
CA ARG A 62 -18.47 -10.65 -11.28
C ARG A 62 -17.47 -11.77 -11.56
N SER A 63 -16.27 -11.44 -12.02
CA SER A 63 -15.25 -12.43 -12.39
C SER A 63 -14.48 -12.99 -11.19
N ARG A 64 -14.36 -12.22 -10.10
CA ARG A 64 -13.54 -12.55 -8.92
C ARG A 64 -14.26 -12.26 -7.60
N PRO A 65 -15.38 -12.93 -7.28
CA PRO A 65 -16.24 -12.61 -6.15
C PRO A 65 -15.57 -12.73 -4.76
N ALA A 66 -14.39 -13.36 -4.68
CA ALA A 66 -13.64 -13.52 -3.43
C ALA A 66 -12.89 -12.24 -2.98
N LEU A 67 -12.75 -11.24 -3.84
CA LEU A 67 -12.15 -9.95 -3.47
C LEU A 67 -13.18 -9.09 -2.72
N SER A 68 -12.69 -8.20 -1.84
CA SER A 68 -13.54 -7.27 -1.12
C SER A 68 -14.01 -6.12 -2.03
N LEU A 69 -15.03 -5.38 -1.59
CA LEU A 69 -15.49 -4.20 -2.32
C LEU A 69 -14.39 -3.13 -2.44
N ALA A 70 -13.63 -2.93 -1.37
CA ALA A 70 -12.44 -2.09 -1.35
C ALA A 70 -11.41 -2.49 -2.42
N ASP A 71 -11.16 -3.79 -2.57
CA ASP A 71 -10.21 -4.31 -3.54
C ASP A 71 -10.66 -4.03 -4.98
N TYR A 72 -11.96 -4.12 -5.29
CA TYR A 72 -12.47 -3.79 -6.63
C TYR A 72 -12.27 -2.31 -6.97
N PHE A 73 -12.60 -1.42 -6.04
CA PHE A 73 -12.45 0.03 -6.24
C PHE A 73 -10.99 0.44 -6.35
N ALA A 74 -10.12 -0.11 -5.49
CA ALA A 74 -8.68 0.15 -5.55
C ALA A 74 -8.08 -0.35 -6.87
N LEU A 75 -8.48 -1.55 -7.33
CA LEU A 75 -8.04 -2.09 -8.62
C LEU A 75 -8.45 -1.20 -9.79
N ALA A 76 -9.71 -0.76 -9.81
CA ALA A 76 -10.25 0.06 -10.88
C ALA A 76 -9.54 1.42 -10.93
N CYS A 77 -9.39 2.08 -9.78
CA CYS A 77 -8.65 3.33 -9.67
C CYS A 77 -7.18 3.19 -10.12
N ALA A 78 -6.56 2.04 -9.86
CA ALA A 78 -5.17 1.79 -10.25
C ALA A 78 -4.96 1.53 -11.76
N GLN A 79 -6.02 1.51 -12.58
CA GLN A 79 -5.89 1.46 -14.04
C GLN A 79 -5.52 2.81 -14.67
N ARG A 80 -5.58 3.90 -13.90
CA ARG A 80 -5.11 5.21 -14.36
C ARG A 80 -3.62 5.14 -14.67
N LYS A 81 -3.19 5.80 -15.75
CA LYS A 81 -1.80 5.76 -16.25
C LYS A 81 -0.76 6.13 -15.20
N ASP A 82 -1.09 7.07 -14.31
CA ASP A 82 -0.16 7.59 -13.31
C ASP A 82 -0.36 6.97 -11.92
N HIS A 83 -1.07 5.84 -11.82
CA HIS A 83 -1.38 5.19 -10.56
C HIS A 83 -0.67 3.85 -10.44
N VAL A 84 -0.33 3.52 -9.19
CA VAL A 84 0.25 2.23 -8.81
C VAL A 84 -0.63 1.62 -7.74
N LEU A 85 -1.01 0.37 -7.91
CA LEU A 85 -1.69 -0.37 -6.85
C LEU A 85 -0.67 -0.80 -5.78
N LEU A 86 -0.92 -0.44 -4.53
CA LEU A 86 -0.16 -0.95 -3.39
C LEU A 86 -0.95 -2.05 -2.67
N SER A 87 -0.58 -3.31 -2.88
CA SER A 87 -1.28 -4.44 -2.26
C SER A 87 -0.38 -5.60 -1.81
N GLY A 88 -0.65 -6.06 -0.59
CA GLY A 88 -0.12 -7.30 -0.02
C GLY A 88 -0.88 -8.55 -0.45
N ASP A 89 -2.08 -8.41 -1.02
CA ASP A 89 -2.92 -9.56 -1.42
C ASP A 89 -2.47 -10.20 -2.73
N LYS A 90 -2.37 -11.54 -2.76
CA LYS A 90 -1.86 -12.26 -3.93
C LYS A 90 -2.85 -12.23 -5.11
N ALA A 91 -4.15 -12.38 -4.84
CA ALA A 91 -5.17 -12.42 -5.87
C ALA A 91 -5.31 -11.03 -6.52
N LEU A 92 -5.37 -9.98 -5.70
CA LEU A 92 -5.46 -8.61 -6.19
C LEU A 92 -4.24 -8.20 -7.03
N ARG A 93 -3.03 -8.59 -6.61
CA ARG A 93 -1.82 -8.38 -7.44
C ARG A 93 -1.87 -9.10 -8.78
N ALA A 94 -2.44 -10.31 -8.81
CA ALA A 94 -2.58 -11.07 -10.05
C ALA A 94 -3.56 -10.38 -11.00
N GLU A 95 -4.70 -9.90 -10.48
CA GLU A 95 -5.69 -9.15 -11.27
C GLU A 95 -5.14 -7.85 -11.83
N ALA A 96 -4.42 -7.07 -11.02
CA ALA A 96 -3.78 -5.84 -11.49
C ALA A 96 -2.83 -6.11 -12.66
N ARG A 97 -1.99 -7.15 -12.56
CA ARG A 97 -1.05 -7.53 -13.62
C ARG A 97 -1.75 -8.05 -14.87
N ALA A 98 -2.81 -8.85 -14.71
CA ALA A 98 -3.59 -9.37 -15.83
C ALA A 98 -4.24 -8.25 -16.66
N ARG A 99 -4.46 -7.08 -16.04
CA ARG A 99 -4.99 -5.86 -16.67
C ARG A 99 -3.90 -4.84 -17.00
N ASN A 100 -2.63 -5.27 -17.07
CA ASN A 100 -1.47 -4.42 -17.38
C ASN A 100 -1.24 -3.25 -16.39
N GLY A 101 -1.82 -3.30 -15.20
CA GLY A 101 -1.60 -2.32 -14.14
C GLY A 101 -0.27 -2.53 -13.41
N ILE A 102 0.29 -1.45 -12.88
CA ILE A 102 1.49 -1.49 -12.05
C ILE A 102 1.07 -1.82 -10.63
N VAL A 103 1.71 -2.83 -10.03
CA VAL A 103 1.40 -3.25 -8.66
C VAL A 103 2.64 -3.57 -7.85
N HIS A 104 2.66 -3.03 -6.64
CA HIS A 104 3.74 -3.19 -5.67
C HIS A 104 3.21 -3.59 -4.30
N GLY A 105 4.10 -4.10 -3.45
CA GLY A 105 3.80 -4.42 -2.06
C GLY A 105 4.54 -3.49 -1.11
N VAL A 106 4.30 -3.62 0.19
CA VAL A 106 4.88 -2.74 1.23
C VAL A 106 6.41 -2.66 1.17
N LEU A 107 7.10 -3.76 0.84
CA LEU A 107 8.57 -3.76 0.75
C LEU A 107 9.12 -2.80 -0.32
N TRP A 108 8.41 -2.63 -1.44
CA TRP A 108 8.76 -1.64 -2.45
C TRP A 108 8.55 -0.22 -1.91
N LEU A 109 7.44 0.03 -1.21
CA LEU A 109 7.19 1.33 -0.59
C LEU A 109 8.28 1.66 0.45
N LEU A 110 8.74 0.70 1.25
CA LEU A 110 9.85 0.91 2.17
C LEU A 110 11.17 1.23 1.45
N ASP A 111 11.40 0.67 0.26
CA ASP A 111 12.54 1.04 -0.57
C ASP A 111 12.41 2.49 -1.08
N GLN A 112 11.20 2.93 -1.49
CA GLN A 112 10.93 4.31 -1.86
C GLN A 112 11.10 5.28 -0.69
N MET A 113 10.63 4.91 0.50
CA MET A 113 10.81 5.68 1.74
C MET A 113 12.29 5.83 2.10
N HIS A 114 13.06 4.76 1.96
CA HIS A 114 14.51 4.84 2.14
C HIS A 114 15.16 5.82 1.17
N ALA A 115 14.81 5.75 -0.11
CA ALA A 115 15.31 6.66 -1.14
C ALA A 115 14.88 8.13 -0.90
N ALA A 116 13.71 8.33 -0.28
CA ALA A 116 13.20 9.63 0.12
C ALA A 116 13.77 10.17 1.45
N GLY A 117 14.70 9.43 2.10
CA GLY A 117 15.42 9.90 3.27
C GLY A 117 14.93 9.38 4.63
N VAL A 118 13.95 8.47 4.67
CA VAL A 118 13.59 7.77 5.91
C VAL A 118 14.81 6.98 6.40
N SER A 119 15.17 7.17 7.67
CA SER A 119 16.42 6.62 8.21
C SER A 119 16.44 5.09 8.16
N SER A 120 17.61 4.52 7.85
CA SER A 120 17.83 3.07 7.93
C SER A 120 17.47 2.49 9.30
N ALA A 121 17.62 3.27 10.38
CA ALA A 121 17.27 2.83 11.74
C ALA A 121 15.76 2.63 11.88
N ALA A 122 14.96 3.62 11.47
CA ALA A 122 13.50 3.54 11.48
C ALA A 122 12.98 2.41 10.58
N LEU A 123 13.57 2.24 9.40
CA LEU A 123 13.20 1.16 8.48
C LEU A 123 13.51 -0.23 9.04
N VAL A 124 14.67 -0.41 9.68
CA VAL A 124 15.03 -1.67 10.35
C VAL A 124 14.07 -1.95 11.49
N GLU A 125 13.78 -0.96 12.34
CA GLU A 125 12.85 -1.11 13.46
C GLU A 125 11.45 -1.51 12.97
N GLY A 126 10.86 -0.75 12.05
CA GLY A 126 9.52 -1.02 11.57
C GLY A 126 9.43 -2.32 10.77
N LEU A 127 10.43 -2.67 9.96
CA LEU A 127 10.44 -3.94 9.24
C LEU A 127 10.54 -5.15 10.20
N ASN A 128 11.29 -5.02 11.31
CA ASN A 128 11.29 -6.05 12.36
C ASN A 128 9.92 -6.18 13.03
N LYS A 129 9.23 -5.06 13.31
CA LYS A 129 7.85 -5.08 13.85
C LYS A 129 6.88 -5.81 12.91
N ILE A 130 6.94 -5.51 11.61
CA ILE A 130 6.11 -6.19 10.60
C ILE A 130 6.44 -7.68 10.54
N GLN A 131 7.72 -8.06 10.50
CA GLN A 131 8.14 -9.47 10.43
C GLN A 131 7.72 -10.27 11.67
N ALA A 132 7.77 -9.67 12.85
CA ALA A 132 7.42 -10.32 14.11
C ALA A 132 5.91 -10.59 14.27
N HIS A 133 5.06 -9.94 13.48
CA HIS A 133 3.61 -10.07 13.60
C HIS A 133 3.13 -11.48 13.13
N PRO A 134 2.27 -12.19 13.89
CA PRO A 134 1.85 -13.57 13.58
C PRO A 134 1.19 -13.74 12.19
N ARG A 135 0.50 -12.70 11.72
CA ARG A 135 -0.17 -12.66 10.41
C ARG A 135 0.70 -12.09 9.29
N CYS A 136 2.01 -11.92 9.50
CA CYS A 136 2.93 -11.42 8.48
C CYS A 136 3.01 -12.39 7.29
N ARG A 137 2.93 -11.86 6.07
CA ARG A 137 3.00 -12.63 4.82
C ARG A 137 4.16 -12.20 3.93
N LEU A 138 5.10 -11.41 4.47
CA LEU A 138 6.23 -10.91 3.70
C LEU A 138 7.20 -12.05 3.33
N PRO A 139 7.79 -12.05 2.13
CA PRO A 139 8.77 -13.05 1.75
C PRO A 139 10.04 -12.93 2.62
N LYS A 140 10.40 -14.00 3.33
CA LYS A 140 11.50 -13.98 4.32
C LYS A 140 12.82 -13.51 3.71
N ASP A 141 13.18 -14.00 2.53
CA ASP A 141 14.46 -13.66 1.88
C ASP A 141 14.53 -12.18 1.50
N GLU A 142 13.43 -11.63 0.99
CA GLU A 142 13.29 -10.22 0.63
C GLU A 142 13.41 -9.30 1.84
N VAL A 143 12.85 -9.72 2.98
CA VAL A 143 12.95 -9.00 4.26
C VAL A 143 14.39 -9.02 4.76
N GLN A 144 15.01 -10.21 4.83
CA GLN A 144 16.38 -10.36 5.31
C GLN A 144 17.39 -9.60 4.46
N ARG A 145 17.20 -9.55 3.12
CA ARG A 145 18.05 -8.76 2.24
C ARG A 145 18.01 -7.26 2.58
N ARG A 146 16.82 -6.70 2.82
CA ARG A 146 16.66 -5.28 3.18
C ARG A 146 17.22 -4.97 4.56
N LEU A 147 16.95 -5.83 5.55
CA LEU A 147 17.50 -5.68 6.90
C LEU A 147 19.04 -5.69 6.89
N ARG A 148 19.67 -6.61 6.15
CA ARG A 148 21.14 -6.61 6.00
C ARG A 148 21.65 -5.32 5.37
N ARG A 149 21.05 -4.90 4.24
CA ARG A 149 21.45 -3.69 3.52
C ARG A 149 21.37 -2.44 4.40
N TRP A 150 20.25 -2.23 5.09
CA TRP A 150 20.05 -1.06 5.94
C TRP A 150 20.89 -1.10 7.23
N ARG A 151 21.11 -2.28 7.82
CA ARG A 151 22.00 -2.41 9.00
C ARG A 151 23.44 -2.04 8.69
N LEU A 152 23.96 -2.35 7.50
CA LEU A 152 25.31 -1.94 7.11
C LEU A 152 25.45 -0.42 7.12
N GLN A 153 24.42 0.32 6.68
CA GLN A 153 24.41 1.78 6.64
C GLN A 153 24.32 2.44 8.03
N LEU A 154 23.95 1.68 9.08
CA LEU A 154 23.99 2.15 10.46
C LEU A 154 25.42 2.21 11.02
N HIS A 155 26.31 1.37 10.52
CA HIS A 155 27.70 1.25 11.00
C HIS A 155 28.68 2.09 10.17
N SER A 156 28.20 2.71 9.09
CA SER A 156 29.00 3.57 8.19
C SER A 156 28.83 5.06 8.47
N ARG A 157 28.30 5.43 9.64
CA ARG A 157 28.15 6.82 10.11
C ARG A 157 29.07 7.10 11.28
#